data_AF-A0A2D5RWM1-F1
#
_entry.id   AF-A0A2D5RWM1-F1
#
_cell.length_a   1.000
_cell.length_b   1.000
_cell.length_c   1.000
_cell.angle_alpha   90.00
_cell.angle_beta   90.00
_cell.angle_gamma   90.00
#
_symmetry.space_group_name_H-M   'P 1'
#
loop_
_entity.id
_entity.type
_entity.pdbx_description
1 polymer ?
#
loop_
_entity_poly.entity_id
_entity_poly.type
_entity_poly.pdbx_seq_one_letter_code
_entity_poly.pdbx_strand_id
1 'polypeptide(L)'
;MTHDIKKSGQELLTDALNELIANPAAKINMNTVAKQAGVNHSLFRKGSYSQIRTEVLKAQKVRDTELENKSKDEKISMLQVKLKAAENKLQQLSEQSQMPLPKTVKEIEGAMMARLVEMYRFNDLLKTQLAEKHGEKIDEETGEIIEINFGKRS
;
A
#
# COMPACT_ATOMS: atom_id res chain seq x y z
N MET A 1 -19.40 -35.21 -54.85
CA MET A 1 -19.67 -33.81 -55.26
C MET A 1 -20.35 -33.13 -54.08
N THR A 2 -19.61 -32.34 -53.31
CA THR A 2 -20.16 -31.56 -52.20
C THR A 2 -20.96 -30.40 -52.78
N HIS A 3 -22.28 -30.42 -52.62
CA HIS A 3 -23.10 -29.25 -52.92
C HIS A 3 -22.68 -28.12 -51.99
N ASP A 4 -21.98 -27.11 -52.51
CA ASP A 4 -21.78 -25.84 -51.82
C ASP A 4 -23.16 -25.19 -51.64
N ILE A 5 -23.74 -25.37 -50.45
CA ILE A 5 -24.96 -24.69 -50.05
C ILE A 5 -24.59 -23.21 -49.96
N LYS A 6 -25.03 -22.42 -50.95
CA LYS A 6 -24.90 -20.96 -50.91
C LYS A 6 -25.67 -20.45 -49.69
N LYS A 7 -24.94 -20.10 -48.64
CA LYS A 7 -25.50 -19.47 -47.43
C LYS A 7 -26.29 -18.22 -47.82
N SER A 8 -27.43 -18.04 -47.17
CA SER A 8 -28.23 -16.81 -47.30
C SER A 8 -27.45 -15.61 -46.77
N GLY A 9 -27.73 -14.41 -47.29
CA GLY A 9 -27.11 -13.18 -46.79
C GLY A 9 -27.38 -12.93 -45.30
N GLN A 10 -28.48 -13.46 -44.75
CA GLN A 10 -28.75 -13.43 -43.31
C GLN A 10 -27.82 -14.37 -42.55
N GLU A 11 -27.65 -15.60 -43.01
CA GLU A 11 -26.78 -16.60 -42.37
C GLU A 11 -25.32 -16.12 -42.33
N LEU A 12 -24.84 -15.53 -43.43
CA LEU A 12 -23.48 -14.94 -43.47
C LEU A 12 -23.30 -13.83 -42.43
N LEU A 13 -24.30 -12.98 -42.24
CA LEU A 13 -24.25 -11.91 -41.24
C LEU A 13 -24.36 -12.44 -39.81
N THR A 14 -25.15 -13.49 -39.59
CA THR A 14 -25.29 -14.16 -38.29
C THR A 14 -23.98 -14.84 -37.88
N ASP A 15 -23.35 -15.58 -38.81
CA ASP A 15 -22.05 -16.21 -38.58
C ASP A 15 -20.98 -15.17 -38.24
N ALA A 16 -20.91 -14.09 -39.03
CA ALA A 16 -20.00 -12.99 -38.79
C ALA A 16 -20.24 -12.27 -37.45
N LEU A 17 -21.51 -12.10 -37.05
CA LEU A 17 -21.84 -11.55 -35.74
C LEU A 17 -21.35 -12.48 -34.61
N ASN A 18 -21.59 -13.79 -34.73
CA ASN A 18 -21.17 -14.76 -33.73
C ASN A 18 -19.63 -14.80 -33.58
N GLU A 19 -18.90 -14.74 -34.69
CA GLU A 19 -17.43 -14.63 -34.66
C GLU A 19 -16.95 -13.36 -33.95
N LEU A 20 -17.61 -12.22 -34.22
CA LEU A 20 -17.28 -10.95 -33.58
C LEU A 20 -17.65 -10.92 -32.09
N ILE A 21 -18.72 -11.62 -31.69
CA ILE A 21 -19.07 -11.81 -30.28
C ILE A 21 -18.02 -12.66 -29.58
N ALA A 22 -17.61 -13.77 -30.21
CA ALA A 22 -16.59 -14.68 -29.68
C ALA A 22 -15.22 -14.01 -29.50
N ASN A 23 -14.93 -12.96 -30.29
CA ASN A 23 -13.70 -12.18 -30.14
C ASN A 23 -13.91 -11.00 -29.17
N PRO A 24 -13.33 -11.05 -27.94
CA PRO A 24 -13.52 -10.00 -26.93
C PRO A 24 -12.85 -8.65 -27.28
N ALA A 25 -11.92 -8.62 -28.24
CA ALA A 25 -11.23 -7.41 -28.67
C ALA A 25 -11.87 -6.76 -29.91
N ALA A 26 -12.78 -7.46 -30.58
CA ALA A 26 -13.40 -6.96 -31.81
C ALA A 26 -14.45 -5.88 -31.51
N LYS A 27 -14.49 -4.84 -32.37
CA LYS A 27 -15.53 -3.81 -32.32
C LYS A 27 -16.79 -4.30 -33.03
N ILE A 28 -17.89 -4.46 -32.29
CA ILE A 28 -19.17 -4.88 -32.83
C ILE A 28 -19.94 -3.63 -33.31
N ASN A 29 -20.19 -3.56 -34.61
CA ASN A 29 -21.15 -2.63 -35.23
C ASN A 29 -21.52 -3.17 -36.63
N MET A 30 -22.56 -2.61 -37.24
CA MET A 30 -23.08 -3.10 -38.53
C MET A 30 -22.02 -3.07 -39.65
N ASN A 31 -21.15 -2.06 -39.70
CA ASN A 31 -20.09 -2.00 -40.71
C ASN A 31 -19.06 -3.12 -40.51
N THR A 32 -18.65 -3.39 -39.26
CA THR A 32 -17.72 -4.48 -38.96
C THR A 32 -18.32 -5.83 -39.32
N VAL A 33 -19.59 -6.05 -38.96
CA VAL A 33 -20.31 -7.31 -39.25
C VAL A 33 -20.47 -7.51 -40.76
N ALA A 34 -20.84 -6.47 -41.51
CA ALA A 34 -20.92 -6.53 -42.97
C ALA A 34 -19.56 -6.85 -43.61
N LYS A 35 -18.49 -6.20 -43.14
CA LYS A 35 -17.13 -6.43 -43.62
C LYS A 35 -16.67 -7.88 -43.35
N GLN A 36 -16.94 -8.39 -42.16
CA GLN A 36 -16.60 -9.76 -41.75
C GLN A 36 -17.39 -10.79 -42.57
N ALA A 37 -18.67 -10.54 -42.84
CA ALA A 37 -19.51 -11.38 -43.70
C ALA A 37 -19.21 -11.26 -45.20
N GLY A 38 -18.34 -10.32 -45.62
CA GLY A 38 -18.07 -10.06 -47.03
C GLY A 38 -19.25 -9.47 -47.81
N VAL A 39 -20.19 -8.81 -47.13
CA VAL A 39 -21.42 -8.25 -47.74
C VAL A 39 -21.47 -6.73 -47.63
N ASN A 40 -22.35 -6.10 -48.43
CA ASN A 40 -22.55 -4.66 -48.36
C ASN A 40 -23.41 -4.29 -47.13
N HIS A 41 -22.95 -3.31 -46.35
CA HIS A 41 -23.67 -2.74 -45.21
C HIS A 41 -25.07 -2.21 -45.57
N SER A 42 -25.32 -1.84 -46.83
CA SER A 42 -26.65 -1.42 -47.29
C SER A 42 -27.75 -2.47 -47.08
N LEU A 43 -27.39 -3.75 -46.91
CA LEU A 43 -28.35 -4.82 -46.60
C LEU A 43 -29.13 -4.56 -45.30
N PHE A 44 -28.51 -3.95 -44.28
CA PHE A 44 -29.17 -3.62 -43.02
C PHE A 44 -30.29 -2.58 -43.15
N ARG A 45 -30.38 -1.87 -44.29
CA ARG A 45 -31.49 -0.96 -44.58
C ARG A 45 -32.76 -1.69 -45.03
N LYS A 46 -32.63 -2.92 -45.51
CA LYS A 46 -33.75 -3.73 -46.01
C LYS A 46 -34.50 -4.34 -44.82
N GLY A 47 -35.84 -4.32 -44.89
CA GLY A 47 -36.69 -4.84 -43.80
C GLY A 47 -36.48 -6.32 -43.48
N SER A 48 -36.06 -7.11 -44.47
CA SER A 48 -35.71 -8.53 -44.27
C SER A 48 -34.51 -8.73 -43.32
N TYR A 49 -33.66 -7.72 -43.11
CA TYR A 49 -32.50 -7.81 -42.22
C TYR A 49 -32.75 -7.10 -40.87
N SER A 50 -34.01 -6.79 -40.54
CA SER A 50 -34.38 -6.10 -39.29
C SER A 50 -34.00 -6.87 -38.02
N GLN A 51 -34.13 -8.20 -38.04
CA GLN A 51 -33.76 -9.07 -36.92
C GLN A 51 -32.26 -9.01 -36.64
N ILE A 52 -31.42 -9.33 -37.63
CA ILE A 52 -29.97 -9.29 -37.49
C ILE A 52 -29.47 -7.87 -37.16
N ARG A 53 -30.10 -6.82 -37.71
CA ARG A 53 -29.81 -5.43 -37.34
C ARG A 53 -30.00 -5.19 -35.84
N THR A 54 -31.08 -5.72 -35.28
CA THR A 54 -31.41 -5.59 -33.85
C THR A 54 -30.42 -6.37 -32.99
N GLU A 55 -30.02 -7.57 -33.42
CA GLU A 55 -29.02 -8.39 -32.74
C GLU A 55 -27.66 -7.71 -32.71
N VAL A 56 -27.21 -7.13 -33.83
CA VAL A 56 -25.97 -6.35 -33.89
C VAL A 56 -26.00 -5.19 -32.89
N LEU A 57 -27.11 -4.47 -32.79
CA LEU A 57 -27.25 -3.36 -31.83
C LEU A 57 -27.23 -3.84 -30.37
N LYS A 58 -27.86 -4.98 -30.08
CA LYS A 58 -27.82 -5.58 -28.74
C LYS A 58 -26.39 -6.02 -28.38
N ALA A 59 -25.72 -6.73 -29.28
CA ALA A 59 -24.35 -7.17 -29.08
C ALA A 59 -23.37 -5.99 -28.93
N GLN A 60 -23.57 -4.91 -29.70
CA GLN A 60 -22.80 -3.68 -29.54
C GLN A 60 -22.96 -3.08 -28.13
N LYS A 61 -24.20 -2.96 -27.64
CA LYS A 61 -24.44 -2.43 -26.28
C LYS A 61 -23.77 -3.27 -25.20
N VAL A 62 -23.85 -4.60 -25.31
CA VAL A 62 -23.16 -5.50 -24.38
C VAL A 62 -21.66 -5.26 -24.41
N ARG A 63 -21.05 -5.20 -25.60
CA ARG A 63 -19.61 -4.94 -25.74
C ARG A 63 -19.20 -3.58 -25.18
N ASP A 64 -20.00 -2.54 -25.40
CA ASP A 64 -19.73 -1.21 -24.85
C ASP A 64 -19.74 -1.24 -23.31
N THR A 65 -20.70 -1.96 -22.70
CA THR A 65 -20.73 -2.16 -21.24
C THR A 65 -19.57 -2.99 -20.70
N GLU A 66 -19.14 -4.04 -21.43
CA GLU A 66 -17.99 -4.86 -21.05
C GLU A 66 -16.70 -4.04 -21.05
N LEU A 67 -16.51 -3.17 -22.05
CA LEU A 67 -15.35 -2.28 -22.13
C LEU A 67 -15.35 -1.25 -20.99
N GLU A 68 -16.50 -0.68 -20.66
CA GLU A 68 -16.64 0.23 -19.53
C GLU A 68 -16.32 -0.46 -18.20
N ASN A 69 -16.79 -1.70 -18.01
CA ASN A 69 -16.50 -2.48 -16.81
C ASN A 69 -15.00 -2.79 -16.70
N LYS A 70 -14.34 -3.21 -17.77
CA LYS A 70 -12.88 -3.42 -17.79
C LYS A 70 -12.13 -2.16 -17.38
N SER A 71 -12.52 -1.00 -17.92
CA SER A 71 -11.91 0.28 -17.54
C SER A 71 -12.09 0.60 -16.06
N LYS A 72 -13.26 0.30 -15.49
CA LYS A 72 -13.51 0.46 -14.04
C LYS A 72 -12.67 -0.51 -13.22
N ASP A 73 -12.52 -1.75 -13.63
CA ASP A 73 -11.71 -2.77 -12.94
C ASP A 73 -10.22 -2.40 -12.91
N GLU A 74 -9.69 -1.89 -14.02
CA GLU A 74 -8.32 -1.34 -14.09
C GLU A 74 -8.14 -0.18 -13.10
N LYS A 75 -9.12 0.73 -13.03
CA LYS A 75 -9.10 1.86 -12.11
C LYS A 75 -9.18 1.42 -10.65
N ILE A 76 -10.01 0.44 -10.33
CA ILE A 76 -10.10 -0.17 -8.98
C ILE A 76 -8.74 -0.77 -8.60
N SER A 77 -8.13 -1.53 -9.50
CA SER A 77 -6.82 -2.17 -9.27
C SER A 77 -5.73 -1.13 -8.98
N MET A 78 -5.69 -0.05 -9.75
CA MET A 78 -4.76 1.07 -9.49
C MET A 78 -5.00 1.74 -8.14
N LEU A 79 -6.27 1.93 -7.75
CA LEU A 79 -6.61 2.54 -6.47
C LEU A 79 -6.23 1.64 -5.29
N GLN A 80 -6.41 0.32 -5.40
CA GLN A 80 -5.98 -0.64 -4.39
C GLN A 80 -4.46 -0.61 -4.17
N VAL A 81 -3.68 -0.53 -5.24
CA VAL A 81 -2.21 -0.39 -5.14
C VAL A 81 -1.83 0.91 -4.42
N LYS A 82 -2.49 2.02 -4.75
CA LYS A 82 -2.25 3.31 -4.08
C LYS A 82 -2.64 3.28 -2.61
N LEU A 83 -3.76 2.64 -2.28
CA LEU A 83 -4.25 2.50 -0.91
C LEU A 83 -3.25 1.69 -0.07
N LYS A 84 -2.80 0.54 -0.56
CA LYS A 84 -1.78 -0.27 0.10
C LYS A 84 -0.47 0.49 0.30
N ALA A 85 -0.04 1.27 -0.69
CA ALA A 85 1.15 2.11 -0.56
C ALA A 85 0.98 3.22 0.50
N ALA A 86 -0.22 3.80 0.62
CA ALA A 86 -0.53 4.79 1.64
C ALA A 86 -0.58 4.17 3.05
N GLU A 87 -1.18 2.99 3.19
CA GLU A 87 -1.21 2.23 4.45
C GLU A 87 0.22 1.90 4.93
N ASN A 88 1.08 1.41 4.02
CA ASN A 88 2.48 1.14 4.35
C ASN A 88 3.22 2.40 4.83
N LYS A 89 2.97 3.56 4.20
CA LYS A 89 3.56 4.84 4.64
C LYS A 89 3.04 5.26 6.01
N LEU A 90 1.75 5.10 6.27
CA LEU A 90 1.17 5.40 7.57
C LEU A 90 1.77 4.51 8.66
N GLN A 91 1.97 3.22 8.36
CA GLN A 91 2.62 2.30 9.28
C GLN A 91 4.07 2.73 9.58
N GLN A 92 4.86 3.06 8.56
CA GLN A 92 6.23 3.57 8.73
C GLN A 92 6.28 4.85 9.58
N LEU A 93 5.36 5.80 9.33
CA LEU A 93 5.28 7.03 10.11
C LEU A 93 4.86 6.76 11.56
N SER A 94 3.96 5.79 11.77
CA SER A 94 3.56 5.40 13.12
C SER A 94 4.72 4.78 13.91
N GLU A 95 5.51 3.91 13.28
CA GLU A 95 6.71 3.31 13.88
C GLU A 95 7.77 4.38 14.20
N GLN A 96 7.98 5.34 13.30
CA GLN A 96 8.87 6.48 13.54
C GLN A 96 8.40 7.40 14.65
N SER A 97 7.09 7.56 14.84
CA SER A 97 6.51 8.39 15.90
C SER A 97 6.61 7.76 17.31
N GLN A 98 6.74 6.44 17.38
CA GLN A 98 6.85 5.71 18.65
C GLN A 98 8.28 5.69 19.21
N MET A 99 9.29 5.96 18.37
CA MET A 99 10.66 6.14 18.86
C MET A 99 10.87 7.59 19.30
N PRO A 100 11.39 7.85 20.51
CA PRO A 100 11.78 9.20 20.91
C PRO A 100 12.82 9.72 19.92
N LEU A 101 12.68 10.97 19.50
CA LEU A 101 13.62 11.60 18.57
C LEU A 101 15.06 11.44 19.11
N PRO A 102 16.07 11.16 18.26
CA PRO A 102 17.45 10.98 18.71
C PRO A 102 18.01 12.16 19.52
N LYS A 103 17.49 13.37 19.28
CA LYS A 103 17.83 14.57 20.06
C LYS A 103 17.32 14.51 21.50
N THR A 104 16.08 14.09 21.71
CA THR A 104 15.51 13.99 23.07
C THR A 104 16.19 12.89 23.87
N VAL A 105 16.60 11.77 23.25
CA VAL A 105 17.37 10.72 23.95
C VAL A 105 18.71 11.25 24.45
N LYS A 106 19.49 11.93 23.59
CA LYS A 106 20.80 12.49 23.97
C LYS A 106 20.70 13.58 25.03
N GLU A 107 19.68 14.43 24.96
CA GLU A 107 19.42 15.47 25.97
C GLU A 107 19.09 14.85 27.33
N ILE A 108 18.26 13.80 27.35
CA ILE A 108 17.90 13.06 28.58
C ILE A 108 19.13 12.35 29.15
N GLU A 109 19.91 11.65 28.32
CA GLU A 109 21.15 10.99 28.73
C GLU A 109 22.17 11.98 29.30
N GLY A 110 22.36 13.13 28.64
CA GLY A 110 23.26 14.19 29.11
C GLY A 110 22.85 14.77 30.46
N ALA A 111 21.55 15.04 30.65
CA ALA A 111 21.02 15.53 31.92
C ALA A 111 21.16 14.49 33.05
N MET A 112 20.93 13.22 32.74
CA MET A 112 21.11 12.12 33.71
C MET A 112 22.58 11.95 34.10
N MET A 113 23.50 11.97 33.13
CA MET A 113 24.93 11.88 33.39
C MET A 113 25.46 13.07 34.21
N ALA A 114 25.02 14.29 33.90
CA ALA A 114 25.39 15.46 34.68
C ALA A 114 24.96 15.32 36.16
N ARG A 115 23.74 14.81 36.40
CA ARG A 115 23.22 14.60 37.75
C ARG A 115 23.96 13.49 38.50
N LEU A 116 24.33 12.40 37.82
CA LEU A 116 25.16 11.33 38.38
C LEU A 116 26.52 11.88 38.82
N VAL A 117 27.18 12.67 37.97
CA VAL A 117 28.48 13.28 38.29
C VAL A 117 28.38 14.20 39.51
N GLU A 118 27.33 15.01 39.63
CA GLU A 118 27.10 15.83 40.81
C GLU A 118 26.91 15.00 42.08
N MET A 119 26.17 13.89 42.02
CA MET A 119 25.99 12.99 43.16
C MET A 119 27.29 12.34 43.62
N TYR A 120 28.13 11.87 42.68
CA TYR A 120 29.45 11.33 43.01
C TYR A 120 30.34 12.38 43.67
N ARG A 121 30.37 13.60 43.12
CA ARG A 121 31.14 14.71 43.71
C ARG A 121 30.67 15.09 45.11
N PHE A 122 29.37 15.05 45.37
CA PHE A 122 28.82 15.28 46.70
C PHE A 122 29.19 14.16 47.68
N ASN A 123 29.19 12.90 47.22
CA ASN A 123 29.62 11.75 48.01
C ASN A 123 31.11 11.87 48.39
N ASP A 124 31.97 12.23 47.45
CA ASP A 124 33.41 12.46 47.72
C ASP A 124 33.63 13.58 48.74
N LEU A 125 32.85 14.66 48.65
CA LEU A 125 32.89 15.74 49.63
C LEU A 125 32.49 15.25 51.04
N LEU A 126 31.42 14.44 51.13
CA LEU A 126 30.99 13.84 52.39
C LEU A 126 32.06 12.92 52.98
N LYS A 127 32.66 12.05 52.15
CA LYS A 127 33.76 11.17 52.57
C LYS A 127 34.94 11.97 53.12
N THR A 128 35.32 13.04 52.43
CA THR A 128 36.41 13.92 52.86
C THR A 128 36.09 14.59 54.20
N GLN A 129 34.87 15.12 54.36
CA GLN A 129 34.44 15.76 55.61
C GLN A 129 34.37 14.78 56.79
N LEU A 130 33.94 13.54 56.55
CA LEU A 130 33.91 12.49 57.57
C LEU A 130 35.33 12.08 57.99
N ALA A 131 36.22 11.88 57.02
CA ALA A 131 37.64 11.59 57.28
C ALA A 131 38.32 12.72 58.08
N GLU A 132 38.09 13.99 57.72
CA GLU A 132 38.68 15.16 58.39
C GLU A 132 38.15 15.37 59.82
N LYS A 133 36.85 15.17 60.06
CA LYS A 133 36.23 15.45 61.37
C LYS A 133 36.35 14.31 62.37
N HIS A 134 36.35 13.07 61.89
CA HIS A 134 36.20 11.90 62.76
C HIS A 134 37.36 10.90 62.62
N GLY A 135 38.37 11.22 61.81
CA GLY A 135 39.50 10.32 61.56
C GLY A 135 39.03 8.96 61.04
N GLU A 136 37.97 8.98 60.23
CA GLU A 136 37.25 7.77 59.81
C GLU A 136 37.97 7.09 58.65
N LYS A 137 38.21 5.78 58.78
CA LYS A 137 38.61 4.92 57.66
C LYS A 137 37.37 4.26 57.08
N ILE A 138 37.11 4.51 55.82
CA ILE A 138 35.97 3.96 55.06
C ILE A 138 36.53 2.94 54.06
N ASP A 139 35.86 1.79 53.95
CA ASP A 139 36.13 0.81 52.90
C ASP A 139 35.79 1.40 51.53
N GLU A 140 36.76 1.48 50.62
CA GLU A 140 36.55 2.06 49.29
C GLU A 140 35.70 1.16 48.37
N GLU A 141 35.64 -0.15 48.62
CA GLU A 141 34.95 -1.13 47.77
C GLU A 141 33.47 -1.31 48.17
N THR A 142 33.18 -1.26 49.47
CA THR A 142 31.82 -1.50 50.01
C THR A 142 31.12 -0.22 50.51
N GLY A 143 31.89 0.83 50.81
CA GLY A 143 31.39 2.08 51.37
C GLY A 143 31.05 2.02 52.87
N GLU A 144 31.41 0.93 53.55
CA GLU A 144 31.19 0.76 54.99
C GLU A 144 32.26 1.51 55.81
N ILE A 145 31.85 2.07 56.96
CA ILE A 145 32.77 2.75 57.89
C ILE A 145 33.46 1.69 58.75
N ILE A 146 34.78 1.55 58.62
CA ILE A 146 35.59 0.52 59.29
C ILE A 146 36.05 0.99 60.67
N GLU A 147 36.34 2.29 60.84
CA GLU A 147 36.92 2.81 62.09
C GLU A 147 36.50 4.27 62.31
N ILE A 148 36.01 4.62 63.50
CA ILE A 148 35.64 6.00 63.89
C ILE A 148 36.40 6.40 65.15
N ASN A 149 37.23 7.45 65.07
CA ASN A 149 37.95 7.99 66.21
C ASN A 149 37.22 9.22 66.76
N PHE A 150 36.24 8.99 67.64
CA PHE A 150 35.68 10.10 68.42
C PHE A 150 36.76 10.63 69.38
N GLY A 151 37.31 11.81 69.07
CA GLY A 151 38.22 12.52 69.97
C GLY A 151 37.61 12.62 71.36
N LYS A 152 38.31 12.12 72.38
CA LYS A 152 37.91 12.29 73.79
C LYS A 152 37.81 13.79 74.07
N ARG A 153 36.60 14.26 74.37
CA ARG A 153 36.39 15.61 74.93
C ARG A 153 37.15 15.69 76.26
N SER A 154 38.26 16.42 76.27
CA SER A 154 38.89 16.98 77.47
C SER A 154 38.16 18.25 77.89
#